data_AF-A0A2D8ESS8-F1
#
_entry.id   AF-A0A2D8ESS8-F1
#
_cell.length_a   1.000
_cell.length_b   1.000
_cell.length_c   1.000
_cell.angle_alpha   90.00
_cell.angle_beta   90.00
_cell.angle_gamma   90.00
#
_symmetry.space_group_name_H-M   'P 1'
#
loop_
_entity.id
_entity.type
_entity.pdbx_description
1 polymer ?
#
loop_
_entity_poly.entity_id
_entity_poly.type
_entity_poly.pdbx_seq_one_letter_code
_entity_poly.pdbx_strand_id
1 'polypeptide(L)'
;MTPSNTILNLQNVAYHRGDLGFNKRTNQNVKTLYNTSLMYFDDTDKFSNTNFFIMPEGRCIFPYIAAAELCWALTGEKNTALIKKYSSMWDKFSNEKGEVETAYGYRMRRHFGRDQLFELIDLLNKDKSTRQGLIIYWDPVTDGLMSQGKVKNVPCPFAWQVNITSENELQL
;
A
#
# COMPACT_ATOMS: atom_id res chain seq x y z
N MET A 1 -20.49 -2.41 11.24
CA MET A 1 -19.44 -1.78 12.05
C MET A 1 -18.83 -0.68 11.19
N THR A 2 -18.63 0.51 11.74
CA THR A 2 -17.86 1.54 11.01
C THR A 2 -16.43 1.04 10.80
N PRO A 3 -15.72 1.50 9.76
CA PRO A 3 -14.39 0.95 9.47
C PRO A 3 -13.35 1.22 10.58
N SER A 4 -13.51 2.31 11.33
CA SER A 4 -12.71 2.62 12.53
C SER A 4 -12.82 1.55 13.61
N ASN A 5 -14.03 1.05 13.85
CA ASN A 5 -14.32 -0.02 14.80
C ASN A 5 -13.70 -1.36 14.37
N THR A 6 -13.63 -1.61 13.05
CA THR A 6 -12.98 -2.81 12.51
C THR A 6 -11.49 -2.82 12.81
N ILE A 7 -10.78 -1.70 12.62
CA ILE A 7 -9.35 -1.59 12.94
C ILE A 7 -9.10 -1.79 14.43
N LEU A 8 -9.87 -1.10 15.28
CA LEU A 8 -9.71 -1.19 16.73
C LEU A 8 -10.00 -2.62 17.23
N ASN A 9 -11.02 -3.27 16.68
CA ASN A 9 -11.32 -4.67 17.00
C ASN A 9 -10.17 -5.59 16.60
N LEU A 10 -9.60 -5.45 15.40
CA LEU A 10 -8.43 -6.23 14.97
C LEU A 10 -7.24 -6.02 15.92
N GLN A 11 -6.97 -4.79 16.34
CA GLN A 11 -5.92 -4.48 17.32
C GLN A 11 -6.18 -5.14 18.67
N ASN A 12 -7.41 -5.07 19.18
CA ASN A 12 -7.80 -5.70 20.44
C ASN A 12 -7.68 -7.23 20.38
N VAL A 13 -8.12 -7.85 19.27
CA VAL A 13 -7.98 -9.29 19.07
C VAL A 13 -6.51 -9.68 18.99
N ALA A 14 -5.67 -8.92 18.28
CA ALA A 14 -4.23 -9.18 18.21
C ALA A 14 -3.57 -9.06 19.58
N TYR A 15 -3.97 -8.06 20.37
CA TYR A 15 -3.45 -7.86 21.71
C TYR A 15 -3.82 -9.01 22.66
N HIS A 16 -5.09 -9.43 22.68
CA HIS A 16 -5.58 -10.42 23.63
C HIS A 16 -5.35 -11.86 23.19
N ARG A 17 -5.48 -12.16 21.89
CA ARG A 17 -5.50 -13.52 21.34
C ARG A 17 -4.41 -13.79 20.30
N GLY A 18 -3.60 -12.79 19.93
CA GLY A 18 -2.52 -12.97 18.97
C GLY A 18 -1.40 -13.87 19.50
N ASP A 19 -0.86 -14.69 18.61
CA ASP A 19 0.25 -15.59 18.89
C ASP A 19 1.52 -14.78 19.10
N LEU A 20 2.27 -15.11 20.16
CA LEU A 20 3.55 -14.49 20.45
C LEU A 20 4.64 -15.07 19.55
N GLY A 21 5.31 -14.20 18.80
CA GLY A 21 6.45 -14.54 17.97
C GLY A 21 7.63 -13.60 18.21
N PHE A 22 8.84 -14.11 17.97
CA PHE A 22 10.05 -13.28 17.99
C PHE A 22 10.56 -13.03 16.58
N ASN A 23 10.60 -11.76 16.17
CA ASN A 23 11.12 -11.36 14.87
C ASN A 23 12.63 -11.19 14.93
N LYS A 24 13.36 -12.20 14.41
CA LYS A 24 14.84 -12.18 14.37
C LYS A 24 15.41 -11.04 13.52
N ARG A 25 14.67 -10.55 12.51
CA ARG A 25 15.14 -9.47 11.61
C ARG A 25 15.16 -8.12 12.31
N THR A 26 14.19 -7.84 13.18
CA THR A 26 14.09 -6.57 13.91
C THR A 26 14.47 -6.69 15.39
N ASN A 27 14.76 -7.90 15.88
CA ASN A 27 15.06 -8.19 17.28
C ASN A 27 13.93 -7.76 18.24
N GLN A 28 12.69 -8.01 17.85
CA GLN A 28 11.49 -7.58 18.59
C GLN A 28 10.48 -8.71 18.75
N ASN A 29 9.83 -8.75 19.91
CA ASN A 29 8.65 -9.59 20.13
C ASN A 29 7.43 -8.94 19.46
N VAL A 30 6.62 -9.77 18.81
CA VAL A 30 5.38 -9.37 18.13
C VAL A 30 4.24 -10.29 18.56
N LYS A 31 3.02 -9.75 18.58
CA LYS A 31 1.80 -10.57 18.58
C LYS A 31 1.19 -10.55 17.19
N THR A 32 0.88 -11.71 16.64
CA THR A 32 0.40 -11.84 15.27
C THR A 32 -0.92 -12.59 15.24
N LEU A 33 -1.84 -12.10 14.41
CA LEU A 33 -3.02 -12.86 14.00
C LEU A 33 -2.76 -13.42 12.60
N TYR A 34 -3.17 -14.65 12.38
CA TYR A 34 -3.15 -15.29 11.08
C TYR A 34 -4.54 -15.28 10.47
N ASN A 35 -4.62 -15.25 9.13
CA ASN A 35 -5.87 -15.35 8.36
C ASN A 35 -6.93 -14.28 8.65
N THR A 36 -6.56 -13.13 9.20
CA THR A 36 -7.47 -11.98 9.30
C THR A 36 -7.64 -11.39 7.90
N SER A 37 -8.70 -11.80 7.21
CA SER A 37 -9.00 -11.27 5.87
C SER A 37 -10.16 -10.31 5.93
N LEU A 38 -10.01 -9.22 5.17
CA LEU A 38 -11.01 -8.22 4.82
C LEU A 38 -11.24 -7.10 5.86
N MET A 39 -10.63 -5.94 5.59
CA MET A 39 -11.20 -4.66 6.01
C MET A 39 -11.94 -4.09 4.81
N TYR A 40 -13.27 -3.98 4.91
CA TYR A 40 -14.10 -3.34 3.90
C TYR A 40 -14.29 -1.86 4.27
N PHE A 41 -14.05 -0.99 3.29
CA PHE A 41 -14.24 0.43 3.42
C PHE A 41 -15.25 0.85 2.34
N ASP A 42 -16.37 1.40 2.78
CA ASP A 42 -17.38 1.97 1.91
C ASP A 42 -17.25 3.50 1.97
N ASP A 43 -16.95 4.11 0.84
CA ASP A 43 -16.85 5.56 0.72
C ASP A 43 -18.24 6.23 0.58
N THR A 44 -19.30 5.43 0.39
CA THR A 44 -20.70 5.89 0.28
C THR A 44 -21.45 5.92 1.62
N ASP A 45 -20.81 5.49 2.72
CA ASP A 45 -21.42 5.54 4.04
C ASP A 45 -21.83 6.99 4.37
N LYS A 46 -23.11 7.23 4.65
CA LYS A 46 -23.68 8.59 4.74
C LYS A 46 -23.14 9.40 5.93
N PHE A 47 -22.38 8.74 6.82
CA PHE A 47 -21.61 9.37 7.90
C PHE A 47 -20.18 9.79 7.48
N SER A 48 -19.70 9.39 6.30
CA SER A 48 -18.38 9.68 5.73
C SER A 48 -18.37 10.74 4.64
N ASN A 49 -19.48 11.46 4.40
CA ASN A 49 -19.55 12.61 3.47
C ASN A 49 -18.50 13.73 3.74
N THR A 50 -17.71 13.61 4.81
CA THR A 50 -16.57 14.48 5.15
C THR A 50 -15.26 13.73 5.47
N ASN A 51 -15.24 12.40 5.53
CA ASN A 51 -14.09 11.64 6.00
C ASN A 51 -13.47 10.78 4.88
N PHE A 52 -12.68 11.43 4.03
CA PHE A 52 -11.76 10.79 3.06
C PHE A 52 -10.71 9.88 3.73
N PHE A 53 -10.55 9.97 5.06
CA PHE A 53 -9.55 9.25 5.82
C PHE A 53 -10.17 8.32 6.86
N ILE A 54 -9.69 7.08 6.90
CA ILE A 54 -9.98 6.14 7.97
C ILE A 54 -9.15 6.54 9.19
N MET A 55 -9.82 7.10 10.19
CA MET A 55 -9.20 7.44 11.47
C MET A 55 -9.28 6.23 12.39
N PRO A 56 -8.15 5.56 12.73
CA PRO A 56 -8.15 4.63 13.84
C PRO A 56 -8.47 5.40 15.13
N GLU A 57 -9.43 4.90 15.91
CA GLU A 57 -9.84 5.56 17.14
C GLU A 57 -8.64 5.74 18.09
N GLY A 58 -8.46 6.95 18.63
CA GLY A 58 -7.38 7.26 19.57
C GLY A 58 -6.00 7.54 18.95
N ARG A 59 -5.89 7.70 17.63
CA ARG A 59 -4.63 8.12 16.97
C ARG A 59 -4.86 9.18 15.89
N CYS A 60 -3.95 10.16 15.84
CA CYS A 60 -3.88 11.09 14.72
C CYS A 60 -3.13 10.43 13.54
N ILE A 61 -3.59 10.71 12.33
CA ILE A 61 -2.87 10.39 11.09
C ILE A 61 -2.21 11.66 10.53
N PHE A 62 -1.37 11.50 9.50
CA PHE A 62 -0.68 12.60 8.83
C PHE A 62 -1.08 12.69 7.35
N PRO A 63 -2.25 13.28 7.02
CA PRO A 63 -2.79 13.32 5.65
C PRO A 63 -1.84 13.94 4.63
N TYR A 64 -1.12 14.98 5.03
CA TYR A 64 -0.17 15.68 4.15
C TYR A 64 1.02 14.81 3.76
N ILE A 65 1.49 13.91 4.66
CA ILE A 65 2.55 12.95 4.34
C ILE A 65 2.01 11.89 3.37
N ALA A 66 0.82 11.37 3.64
CA ALA A 66 0.17 10.39 2.76
C ALA A 66 -0.05 10.96 1.34
N ALA A 67 -0.52 12.21 1.24
CA ALA A 67 -0.68 12.90 -0.04
C ALA A 67 0.67 13.10 -0.76
N ALA A 68 1.72 13.53 -0.04
CA ALA A 68 3.05 13.67 -0.62
C ALA A 68 3.63 12.34 -1.11
N GLU A 69 3.40 11.26 -0.36
CA GLU A 69 3.83 9.90 -0.72
C GLU A 69 3.09 9.39 -1.95
N LEU A 70 1.77 9.64 -2.04
CA LEU A 70 0.98 9.34 -3.23
C LEU A 70 1.49 10.13 -4.44
N CYS A 71 1.70 11.44 -4.31
CA CYS A 71 2.27 12.26 -5.37
C CYS A 71 3.62 11.72 -5.85
N TRP A 72 4.50 11.35 -4.91
CA TRP A 72 5.79 10.72 -5.23
C TRP A 72 5.62 9.38 -5.96
N ALA A 73 4.71 8.53 -5.51
CA ALA A 73 4.43 7.26 -6.18
C ALA A 73 3.89 7.48 -7.60
N LEU A 74 3.02 8.48 -7.79
CA LEU A 74 2.46 8.80 -9.10
C LEU A 74 3.51 9.31 -10.10
N THR A 75 4.64 9.92 -9.67
CA THR A 75 5.70 10.32 -10.61
C THR A 75 6.44 9.13 -11.24
N GLY A 76 6.39 7.97 -10.58
CA GLY A 76 7.14 6.78 -11.00
C GLY A 76 8.65 6.85 -10.72
N GLU A 77 9.10 7.80 -9.89
CA GLU A 77 10.52 7.98 -9.59
C GLU A 77 10.99 7.14 -8.40
N LYS A 78 12.26 6.74 -8.43
CA LYS A 78 12.94 6.12 -7.28
C LYS A 78 13.51 7.15 -6.31
N ASN A 79 13.79 8.36 -6.79
CA ASN A 79 14.47 9.41 -6.04
C ASN A 79 13.55 9.96 -4.94
N THR A 80 14.03 10.05 -3.71
CA THR A 80 13.20 10.46 -2.56
C THR A 80 13.15 11.97 -2.32
N ALA A 81 13.75 12.81 -3.18
CA ALA A 81 13.85 14.26 -2.96
C ALA A 81 12.49 14.96 -2.76
N LEU A 82 11.42 14.46 -3.42
CA LEU A 82 10.08 15.00 -3.22
C LEU A 82 9.52 14.64 -1.84
N ILE A 83 9.47 13.35 -1.50
CA ILE A 83 8.88 12.88 -0.23
C ILE A 83 9.71 13.30 0.99
N LYS A 84 11.04 13.46 0.82
CA LYS A 84 11.95 13.89 1.88
C LYS A 84 11.65 15.27 2.44
N LYS A 85 10.98 16.14 1.67
CA LYS A 85 10.49 17.45 2.14
C LYS A 85 9.41 17.33 3.22
N TYR A 86 8.71 16.20 3.28
CA TYR A 86 7.56 15.96 4.16
C TYR A 86 7.82 14.88 5.21
N SER A 87 8.69 13.89 4.92
CA SER A 87 9.01 12.80 5.84
C SER A 87 10.41 12.22 5.59
N SER A 88 11.16 11.98 6.66
CA SER A 88 12.46 11.28 6.63
C SER A 88 12.33 9.76 6.72
N MET A 89 11.12 9.22 6.77
CA MET A 89 10.88 7.77 6.93
C MET A 89 11.58 6.94 5.85
N TRP A 90 11.59 7.44 4.62
CA TRP A 90 12.18 6.77 3.46
C TRP A 90 13.71 6.76 3.44
N ASP A 91 14.38 7.62 4.23
CA ASP A 91 15.85 7.68 4.28
C ASP A 91 16.48 6.35 4.73
N LYS A 92 15.76 5.57 5.55
CA LYS A 92 16.21 4.24 6.00
C LYS A 92 16.32 3.23 4.85
N PHE A 93 15.53 3.42 3.80
CA PHE A 93 15.46 2.53 2.64
C PHE A 93 16.20 3.06 1.43
N SER A 94 16.57 4.35 1.42
CA SER A 94 17.35 4.97 0.35
C SER A 94 18.76 4.41 0.27
N ASN A 95 19.30 4.34 -0.95
CA ASN A 95 20.70 4.10 -1.24
C ASN A 95 21.51 5.42 -1.17
N GLU A 96 22.81 5.36 -1.46
CA GLU A 96 23.72 6.52 -1.44
C GLU A 96 23.35 7.62 -2.45
N LYS A 97 22.60 7.26 -3.51
CA LYS A 97 22.08 8.20 -4.52
C LYS A 97 20.77 8.86 -4.11
N GLY A 98 20.24 8.57 -2.92
CA GLY A 98 18.94 9.06 -2.47
C GLY A 98 17.77 8.38 -3.16
N GLU A 99 17.94 7.15 -3.64
CA GLU A 99 16.90 6.39 -4.34
C GLU A 99 16.45 5.17 -3.54
N VAL A 100 15.16 4.85 -3.64
CA VAL A 100 14.60 3.59 -3.16
C VAL A 100 14.41 2.66 -4.35
N GLU A 101 15.22 1.61 -4.44
CA GLU A 101 15.20 0.67 -5.59
C GLU A 101 13.84 0.01 -5.79
N THR A 102 13.13 -0.26 -4.70
CA THR A 102 11.82 -0.89 -4.70
C THR A 102 10.68 0.11 -4.54
N ALA A 103 10.86 1.38 -4.93
CA ALA A 103 9.83 2.41 -4.81
C ALA A 103 8.55 1.98 -5.54
N TYR A 104 7.40 2.04 -4.84
CA TYR A 104 6.11 1.59 -5.37
C TYR A 104 5.74 2.29 -6.69
N GLY A 105 6.00 3.60 -6.77
CA GLY A 105 5.79 4.37 -7.99
C GLY A 105 6.60 3.84 -9.17
N TYR A 106 7.89 3.59 -8.96
CA TYR A 106 8.76 3.03 -10.00
C TYR A 106 8.27 1.66 -10.47
N ARG A 107 7.84 0.79 -9.54
CA ARG A 107 7.23 -0.50 -9.85
C ARG A 107 5.96 -0.37 -10.69
N MET A 108 5.09 0.58 -10.33
CA MET A 108 3.83 0.85 -11.03
C MET A 108 4.05 1.38 -12.46
N ARG A 109 5.02 2.28 -12.64
CA ARG A 109 5.11 3.12 -13.85
C ARG A 109 6.23 2.70 -14.83
N ARG A 110 7.29 2.03 -14.38
CA ARG A 110 8.54 1.88 -15.16
C ARG A 110 9.23 0.52 -15.06
N HIS A 111 9.22 -0.12 -13.89
CA HIS A 111 10.05 -1.31 -13.60
C HIS A 111 9.86 -2.47 -14.59
N PHE A 112 8.62 -2.75 -14.97
CA PHE A 112 8.28 -3.90 -15.83
C PHE A 112 8.38 -3.59 -17.33
N GLY A 113 9.05 -2.49 -17.72
CA GLY A 113 9.13 -2.04 -19.11
C GLY A 113 7.80 -1.54 -19.67
N ARG A 114 6.81 -1.30 -18.81
CA ARG A 114 5.46 -0.81 -19.13
C ARG A 114 4.94 0.10 -18.03
N ASP A 115 4.01 0.97 -18.39
CA ASP A 115 3.33 1.87 -17.47
C ASP A 115 1.98 1.28 -17.06
N GLN A 116 2.01 0.48 -15.99
CA GLN A 116 0.82 -0.28 -15.57
C GLN A 116 -0.35 0.66 -15.21
N LEU A 117 -0.08 1.86 -14.67
CA LEU A 117 -1.12 2.80 -14.27
C LEU A 117 -1.85 3.39 -15.49
N PHE A 118 -1.13 3.86 -16.50
CA PHE A 118 -1.77 4.41 -17.70
C PHE A 118 -2.47 3.32 -18.50
N GLU A 119 -1.86 2.15 -18.63
CA GLU A 119 -2.49 1.03 -19.31
C GLU A 119 -3.75 0.53 -18.58
N LEU A 120 -3.78 0.58 -17.24
CA LEU A 120 -4.99 0.32 -16.47
C LEU A 120 -6.09 1.33 -16.80
N ILE A 121 -5.77 2.62 -16.85
CA ILE A 121 -6.73 3.67 -17.22
C ILE A 121 -7.28 3.42 -18.63
N ASP A 122 -6.41 3.12 -19.59
CA ASP A 122 -6.79 2.79 -20.96
C ASP A 122 -7.67 1.54 -21.03
N LEU A 123 -7.35 0.51 -20.25
CA LEU A 123 -8.12 -0.73 -20.16
C LEU A 123 -9.53 -0.45 -19.63
N LEU A 124 -9.65 0.27 -18.51
CA LEU A 124 -10.95 0.58 -17.90
C LEU A 124 -11.82 1.47 -18.79
N ASN A 125 -11.22 2.36 -19.57
CA ASN A 125 -11.94 3.16 -20.57
C ASN A 125 -12.45 2.33 -21.75
N LYS A 126 -11.72 1.28 -22.15
CA LYS A 126 -12.09 0.39 -23.26
C LYS A 126 -13.09 -0.69 -22.85
N ASP A 127 -12.90 -1.29 -21.68
CA ASP A 127 -13.74 -2.36 -21.14
C ASP A 127 -13.89 -2.20 -19.62
N LYS A 128 -15.04 -1.65 -19.22
CA LYS A 128 -15.40 -1.49 -17.81
C LYS A 128 -15.69 -2.81 -17.11
N SER A 129 -16.00 -3.89 -17.84
CA SER A 129 -16.31 -5.21 -17.28
C SER A 129 -15.07 -6.08 -17.02
N THR A 130 -13.89 -5.56 -17.34
CA THR A 130 -12.62 -6.26 -17.21
C THR A 130 -12.38 -6.73 -15.78
N ARG A 131 -11.80 -7.93 -15.68
CA ARG A 131 -11.25 -8.49 -14.43
C ARG A 131 -9.73 -8.42 -14.41
N GLN A 132 -9.13 -7.79 -15.41
CA GLN A 132 -7.68 -7.73 -15.63
C GLN A 132 -7.07 -6.40 -15.18
N GLY A 133 -7.84 -5.56 -14.47
CA GLY A 133 -7.38 -4.31 -13.91
C GLY A 133 -6.44 -4.51 -12.71
N LEU A 134 -5.26 -5.08 -12.92
CA LEU A 134 -4.32 -5.46 -11.87
C LEU A 134 -3.03 -4.64 -11.98
N ILE A 135 -2.60 -4.06 -10.86
CA ILE A 135 -1.27 -3.47 -10.69
C ILE A 135 -0.47 -4.35 -9.75
N ILE A 136 0.76 -4.68 -10.15
CA ILE A 136 1.67 -5.49 -9.35
C ILE A 136 2.91 -4.67 -9.03
N TYR A 137 3.36 -4.76 -7.78
CA TYR A 137 4.63 -4.19 -7.33
C TYR A 137 5.73 -5.25 -7.21
N TRP A 138 5.34 -6.48 -6.88
CA TRP A 138 6.25 -7.60 -6.67
C TRP A 138 6.79 -8.15 -7.98
N ASP A 139 8.11 -8.15 -8.14
CA ASP A 139 8.76 -8.79 -9.28
C ASP A 139 9.31 -10.17 -8.89
N PRO A 140 8.79 -11.28 -9.44
CA PRO A 140 9.30 -12.62 -9.11
C PRO A 140 10.76 -12.83 -9.51
N VAL A 141 11.29 -12.07 -10.47
CA VAL A 141 12.69 -12.15 -10.93
C VAL A 141 13.62 -11.49 -9.93
N THR A 142 13.34 -10.24 -9.53
CA THR A 142 14.24 -9.48 -8.64
C THR A 142 13.97 -9.71 -7.16
N ASP A 143 12.70 -9.93 -6.78
CA ASP A 143 12.26 -9.96 -5.37
C ASP A 143 12.00 -11.40 -4.88
N GLY A 144 12.13 -12.37 -5.77
CA GLY A 144 11.77 -13.77 -5.55
C GLY A 144 12.54 -14.47 -4.44
N LEU A 145 12.17 -15.74 -4.24
CA LEU A 145 12.53 -16.59 -3.09
C LEU A 145 14.03 -16.67 -2.78
N MET A 146 14.89 -16.50 -3.79
CA MET A 146 16.36 -16.58 -3.69
C MET A 146 17.07 -15.21 -3.63
N SER A 147 16.32 -14.10 -3.57
CA SER A 147 16.86 -12.73 -3.55
C SER A 147 16.81 -12.07 -2.16
N GLN A 148 16.58 -12.85 -1.11
CA GLN A 148 16.51 -12.35 0.26
C GLN A 148 17.78 -11.57 0.64
N GLY A 149 17.62 -10.36 1.15
CA GLY A 149 18.72 -9.50 1.59
C GLY A 149 19.43 -8.70 0.50
N LYS A 150 19.09 -8.87 -0.79
CA LYS A 150 19.67 -8.07 -1.88
C LYS A 150 19.15 -6.64 -1.95
N VAL A 151 17.94 -6.41 -1.45
CA VAL A 151 17.31 -5.09 -1.35
C VAL A 151 16.94 -4.80 0.10
N LYS A 152 17.07 -3.53 0.51
CA LYS A 152 16.78 -3.08 1.89
C LYS A 152 15.31 -3.27 2.28
N ASN A 153 14.42 -3.26 1.30
CA ASN A 153 13.00 -3.47 1.47
C ASN A 153 12.44 -4.17 0.22
N VAL A 154 11.37 -4.93 0.40
CA VAL A 154 10.56 -5.48 -0.70
C VAL A 154 9.13 -4.96 -0.55
N PRO A 155 8.35 -4.85 -1.63
CA PRO A 155 6.96 -4.42 -1.56
C PRO A 155 6.13 -5.30 -0.61
N CYS A 156 5.57 -4.73 0.47
CA CYS A 156 4.69 -5.45 1.39
C CYS A 156 3.25 -5.52 0.83
N PRO A 157 2.61 -4.40 0.44
CA PRO A 157 1.60 -4.43 -0.60
C PRO A 157 2.27 -4.93 -1.88
N PHE A 158 1.85 -6.09 -2.37
CA PHE A 158 2.46 -6.72 -3.53
C PHE A 158 1.66 -6.48 -4.82
N ALA A 159 0.35 -6.24 -4.70
CA ALA A 159 -0.54 -5.93 -5.82
C ALA A 159 -1.85 -5.30 -5.31
N TRP A 160 -2.59 -4.69 -6.23
CA TRP A 160 -3.99 -4.27 -6.03
C TRP A 160 -4.77 -4.41 -7.34
N GLN A 161 -6.07 -4.67 -7.23
CA GLN A 161 -6.95 -4.92 -8.37
C GLN A 161 -8.12 -3.95 -8.34
N VAL A 162 -8.45 -3.39 -9.50
CA VAL A 162 -9.61 -2.52 -9.69
C VAL A 162 -10.69 -3.23 -10.47
N ASN A 163 -11.93 -3.06 -10.02
CA ASN A 163 -13.14 -3.50 -10.73
C ASN A 163 -14.18 -2.37 -10.76
N ILE A 164 -14.88 -2.20 -11.88
CA ILE A 164 -16.03 -1.30 -11.98
C ILE A 164 -17.30 -2.14 -11.85
N THR A 165 -18.07 -1.90 -10.78
CA THR A 165 -19.27 -2.70 -10.44
C THR A 165 -20.57 -2.04 -10.90
N SER A 166 -20.58 -0.72 -11.02
CA SER A 166 -21.71 0.06 -11.55
C SER A 166 -21.21 1.36 -12.22
N GLU A 167 -22.09 2.13 -12.88
CA GLU A 167 -21.70 3.31 -13.66
C GLU A 167 -20.89 4.36 -12.87
N ASN A 168 -21.07 4.42 -11.55
CA ASN A 168 -20.43 5.38 -10.66
C ASN A 168 -19.62 4.74 -9.52
N GLU A 169 -19.26 3.45 -9.65
CA GLU A 169 -18.62 2.72 -8.57
C GLU A 169 -17.38 1.97 -9.07
N LEU A 170 -16.24 2.32 -8.49
CA LEU A 170 -14.93 1.72 -8.75
C LEU A 170 -14.39 1.18 -7.42
N GLN A 171 -14.12 -0.12 -7.38
CA GLN A 171 -13.64 -0.83 -6.20
C GLN A 171 -12.15 -1.16 -6.35
N LEU A 172 -11.41 -1.08 -5.25
CA LEU A 172 -9.97 -1.36 -5.11
C LEU A 172 -9.69 -2.32 -3.95
#